data_AF-D1NS85-F1
#
_entry.id   AF-D1NS85-F1
#
_cell.length_a   1.000
_cell.length_b   1.000
_cell.length_c   1.000
_cell.angle_alpha   90.00
_cell.angle_beta   90.00
_cell.angle_gamma   90.00
#
_symmetry.space_group_name_H-M   'P 1'
#
loop_
_entity.id
_entity.type
_entity.pdbx_description
1 polymer ?
#
loop_
_entity_poly.entity_id
_entity_poly.type
_entity_poly.pdbx_seq_one_letter_code
_entity_poly.pdbx_strand_id
1 'polypeptide(L)' 'MTTMTCPECNGELEQGFLFSTKDGAFSFADEVPSSFKDAKNAPGFVQITAPKVGGRANVPALLCRACRQLIVTY' A
#
# COMPACT_ATOMS: atom_id res chain seq x y z
N MET A 1 -13.30 -2.77 -21.10
CA MET A 1 -12.64 -2.92 -19.80
C MET A 1 -11.40 -2.04 -19.87
N THR A 2 -11.36 -0.94 -19.12
CA THR A 2 -10.22 -0.02 -19.14
C THR A 2 -9.15 -0.63 -18.26
N THR A 3 -8.13 -1.24 -18.85
CA THR A 3 -6.95 -1.70 -18.14
C THR A 3 -6.24 -0.46 -17.58
N MET A 4 -6.14 -0.34 -16.26
CA MET A 4 -5.31 0.70 -15.66
C MET A 4 -3.86 0.27 -15.83
N THR A 5 -3.07 1.07 -16.55
CA THR A 5 -1.66 0.80 -16.77
C THR A 5 -0.80 1.86 -16.12
N CYS A 6 0.38 1.46 -15.67
CA CYS A 6 1.37 2.38 -15.11
C CYS A 6 1.84 3.35 -16.21
N PRO A 7 1.76 4.66 -16.02
CA PRO A 7 2.18 5.61 -17.04
C PRO A 7 3.70 5.60 -17.31
N GLU A 8 4.50 5.04 -16.39
CA GLU A 8 5.96 4.99 -16.53
C GLU A 8 6.46 3.71 -17.21
N CYS A 9 5.92 2.54 -16.83
CA CYS A 9 6.39 1.24 -17.33
C CYS A 9 5.35 0.48 -18.17
N ASN A 10 4.14 1.01 -18.31
CA ASN A 10 3.01 0.40 -19.03
C ASN A 10 2.59 -0.99 -18.50
N GLY A 11 3.08 -1.38 -17.31
CA GLY A 11 2.63 -2.58 -16.60
C GLY A 11 1.20 -2.43 -16.09
N GLU A 12 0.55 -3.56 -15.80
CA GLU A 12 -0.80 -3.58 -15.24
C GLU A 12 -0.80 -3.03 -13.81
N LEU A 13 -1.81 -2.20 -13.49
CA LEU A 13 -2.03 -1.70 -12.14
C LEU A 13 -3.08 -2.54 -11.44
N GLU A 14 -2.77 -2.93 -10.21
CA GLU A 14 -3.68 -3.68 -9.34
C GLU A 14 -4.40 -2.72 -8.40
N GLN A 15 -5.70 -2.94 -8.22
CA GLN A 15 -6.50 -2.21 -7.24
C GLN A 15 -6.49 -2.96 -5.91
N GLY A 16 -6.19 -2.25 -4.83
CA GLY A 16 -6.21 -2.81 -3.49
C GLY A 16 -6.15 -1.71 -2.43
N PHE A 17 -5.61 -2.05 -1.26
CA PHE A 17 -5.60 -1.20 -0.08
C PHE A 17 -4.19 -1.00 0.45
N LEU A 18 -3.81 0.26 0.65
CA LEU A 18 -2.69 0.62 1.49
C LEU A 18 -3.17 0.69 2.95
N PHE A 19 -2.57 -0.11 3.83
CA PHE A 19 -2.94 -0.14 5.26
C PHE A 19 -1.71 -0.25 6.16
N SER A 20 -1.87 0.17 7.41
CA SER A 20 -0.86 -0.03 8.44
C SER A 20 -1.07 -1.34 9.19
N THR A 21 -0.01 -2.10 9.42
CA THR A 21 -0.04 -3.26 10.31
C THR A 21 -0.01 -2.81 11.78
N LYS A 22 -0.47 -3.69 12.67
CA LYS A 22 -0.41 -3.47 14.12
C LYS A 22 1.01 -3.19 14.63
N ASP A 23 2.01 -3.81 13.99
CA ASP A 23 3.42 -3.71 14.38
C ASP A 23 4.12 -2.48 13.76
N GLY A 24 3.35 -1.57 13.15
CA GLY A 24 3.86 -0.29 12.69
C GLY A 24 4.61 -0.37 11.36
N ALA A 25 4.06 -1.10 10.38
CA ALA A 25 4.51 -1.10 8.99
C ALA A 25 3.38 -0.69 8.03
N PHE A 26 3.72 -0.18 6.84
CA PHE A 26 2.78 -0.07 5.72
C PHE A 26 2.87 -1.29 4.81
N SER A 27 1.70 -1.72 4.32
CA SER A 27 1.55 -2.84 3.39
C SER A 27 0.43 -2.56 2.39
N PHE A 28 0.50 -3.23 1.24
CA PHE A 28 -0.58 -3.30 0.26
C PHE A 28 -1.17 -4.72 0.24
N ALA A 29 -2.46 -4.84 -0.03
CA ALA A 29 -3.15 -6.10 -0.31
C ALA A 29 -4.46 -5.85 -1.06
N ASP A 30 -5.01 -6.87 -1.71
CA ASP A 30 -6.30 -6.80 -2.41
C ASP A 30 -7.46 -6.54 -1.45
N GLU A 31 -7.31 -6.99 -0.21
CA GLU A 31 -8.29 -6.84 0.87
C GLU A 31 -7.61 -6.43 2.17
N VAL A 32 -8.32 -5.68 3.02
CA VAL A 32 -7.81 -5.32 4.36
C VAL A 32 -7.93 -6.53 5.30
N PRO A 33 -6.82 -7.08 5.80
CA PRO A 33 -6.87 -8.21 6.73
C PRO A 33 -7.52 -7.80 8.05
N SER A 34 -8.32 -8.70 8.63
CA SER A 34 -8.92 -8.49 9.96
C SER A 34 -7.83 -8.37 11.03
N SER A 35 -8.13 -7.66 12.12
CA SER A 35 -7.21 -7.44 13.25
C SER A 35 -6.67 -8.73 13.90
N PHE A 36 -7.32 -9.87 13.66
CA PHE A 36 -6.94 -11.19 14.19
C PHE A 36 -6.21 -12.07 13.19
N LYS A 37 -6.10 -11.65 11.92
CA LYS A 37 -5.39 -12.38 10.87
C LYS A 37 -4.04 -11.72 10.59
N ASP A 38 -3.04 -12.56 10.33
CA ASP A 38 -1.73 -12.08 9.90
C ASP A 38 -1.84 -11.47 8.50
N ALA A 39 -1.41 -10.22 8.36
CA ALA A 39 -1.53 -9.45 7.13
C ALA A 39 -0.79 -10.09 5.96
N LYS A 40 0.30 -10.81 6.23
CA LYS A 40 1.09 -11.49 5.20
C LYS A 40 0.33 -12.58 4.45
N ASN A 41 -0.79 -13.03 5.01
CA ASN A 41 -1.65 -14.04 4.41
C ASN A 41 -2.80 -13.42 3.60
N ALA A 42 -2.87 -12.09 3.50
CA ALA A 42 -3.85 -11.42 2.66
C ALA A 42 -3.52 -11.65 1.16
N PRO A 43 -4.54 -11.82 0.30
CA PRO A 43 -4.34 -11.85 -1.15
C PRO A 43 -3.65 -10.57 -1.64
N GLY A 44 -2.74 -10.70 -2.60
CA GLY A 44 -2.00 -9.56 -3.16
C GLY A 44 -1.04 -8.88 -2.17
N PHE A 45 -0.64 -9.54 -1.08
CA PHE A 45 0.17 -8.91 -0.05
C PHE A 45 1.54 -8.46 -0.58
N VAL A 46 1.83 -7.17 -0.36
CA VAL A 46 3.13 -6.55 -0.60
C VAL A 46 3.56 -5.78 0.64
N GLN A 47 4.76 -6.07 1.15
CA GLN A 47 5.35 -5.33 2.25
C GLN A 47 6.01 -4.05 1.72
N ILE A 48 5.52 -2.88 2.14
CA ILE A 48 6.05 -1.57 1.72
C ILE A 48 7.14 -1.10 2.69
N THR A 49 6.91 -1.21 4.00
CA THR A 49 7.93 -0.91 5.00
C THR A 49 8.14 -2.07 5.95
N ALA A 50 9.32 -2.18 6.55
CA ALA A 50 9.54 -3.13 7.65
C ALA A 50 8.94 -2.59 8.97
N PRO A 51 8.48 -3.46 9.88
CA PRO A 51 8.13 -3.07 11.25
C PRO A 51 9.33 -2.46 11.97
N LYS A 52 9.10 -1.39 12.74
CA LYS A 52 10.15 -0.73 13.53
C LYS A 52 9.68 -0.49 14.96
N VAL A 53 10.32 -1.18 15.91
CA VAL A 53 10.04 -1.03 17.34
C VAL A 53 10.22 0.43 17.76
N GLY A 54 9.19 1.00 18.38
CA GLY A 54 9.19 2.39 18.86
C GLY A 54 9.15 3.46 17.77
N GLY A 55 9.04 3.08 16.49
CA GLY A 55 8.92 3.99 15.35
C GLY A 55 7.49 4.11 14.83
N ARG A 56 7.24 5.17 14.05
CA ARG A 56 6.03 5.25 13.21
C ARG A 56 6.36 4.77 11.80
N ALA A 57 5.48 3.97 11.21
CA ALA A 57 5.52 3.68 9.78
C ALA A 57 5.49 5.00 9.01
N ASN A 58 6.38 5.14 8.03
CA ASN A 58 6.40 6.27 7.12
C ASN A 58 6.93 5.79 5.77
N VAL A 59 6.40 6.37 4.70
CA VAL A 59 6.80 6.11 3.32
C VAL A 59 6.79 7.44 2.58
N PRO A 60 7.75 7.72 1.68
CA PRO A 60 7.71 8.90 0.84
C PRO A 60 6.39 8.99 0.07
N ALA A 61 5.79 10.18 0.06
CA ALA A 61 4.53 10.41 -0.63
C ALA A 61 4.46 11.80 -1.27
N LEU A 62 3.78 11.89 -2.40
CA LEU A 62 3.47 13.12 -3.11
C LEU A 62 1.96 13.38 -3.02
N LEU A 63 1.57 14.60 -2.65
CA LEU A 63 0.17 15.02 -2.53
C LEU A 63 -0.16 16.05 -3.60
N CYS A 64 -1.05 15.70 -4.52
CA CYS A 64 -1.69 16.68 -5.40
C CYS A 64 -3.00 17.16 -4.76
N ARG A 65 -2.99 18.36 -4.18
CA ARG A 65 -4.19 18.93 -3.52
C ARG A 65 -5.35 19.19 -4.47
N ALA A 66 -5.06 19.58 -5.71
CA ALA A 66 -6.09 19.84 -6.73
C ALA A 66 -6.81 18.56 -7.15
N CYS A 67 -6.07 17.49 -7.45
CA CYS A 67 -6.64 16.20 -7.84
C CYS A 67 -7.12 15.35 -6.65
N ARG A 68 -6.75 15.74 -5.41
CA ARG A 68 -6.91 14.94 -4.18
C ARG A 68 -6.31 13.53 -4.31
N GLN A 69 -5.18 13.44 -4.99
CA GLN A 69 -4.44 12.19 -5.18
C GLN A 69 -3.22 12.15 -4.27
N LEU A 70 -3.00 10.99 -3.68
CA LEU A 70 -1.80 10.64 -2.92
C LEU A 70 -1.05 9.58 -3.71
N ILE A 71 0.20 9.85 -4.09
CA ILE A 71 1.08 8.88 -4.74
C ILE A 71 2.11 8.45 -3.71
N VAL A 72 2.20 7.15 -3.47
CA VAL A 72 3.20 6.54 -2.59
C VAL A 72 4.21 5.83 -3.45
N THR A 73 5.49 6.14 -3.24
CA THR A 73 6.61 5.45 -3.89
C THR A 73 7.30 4.59 -2.84
N TYR A 74 7.40 3.29 -3.10
CA TYR A 74 7.96 2.29 -2.20
C TYR A 74 9.00 1.41 -2.88
#